data_AF-A0A0F2PTA5-F1
#
_entry.id   AF-A0A0F2PTA5-F1
#
_cell.length_a   1.000
_cell.length_b   1.000
_cell.length_c   1.000
_cell.angle_alpha   90.00
_cell.angle_beta   90.00
_cell.angle_gamma   90.00
#
_symmetry.space_group_name_H-M   'P 1'
#
loop_
_entity.id
_entity.type
_entity.pdbx_description
1 polymer ?
#
loop_
_entity_poly.entity_id
_entity_poly.type
_entity_poly.pdbx_seq_one_letter_code
_entity_poly.pdbx_strand_id
1 'polypeptide(L)'
;MDPKSKVALFVDYENLFYSMHNKFQCQPDPMELIHIALRYGQITFARAYGDFEKNVYIKGEVPKLRASSFEVVHTRTEMVGGKEKSFTDFKILEDLFVFKEENRDVNSILLATGDGHFSNIVARMKIRDGKKVVVAGVKGSISRELQMAAGKEDVIEISGFEFEVDVEHLKKFISAQEERYRYLTFIRTACAYLESLNVSVEQRDFYQKKIIGAMNKLIEAGELEQLRIIRNDIPVNIIRSCGPDGLQKSG
;
A
#
# COMPACT_ATOMS: atom_id res chain seq x y z
N MET A 1 -17.57 -26.50 4.48
CA MET A 1 -17.80 -25.35 3.57
C MET A 1 -18.89 -25.77 2.61
N ASP A 2 -19.93 -24.97 2.49
CA ASP A 2 -21.07 -25.25 1.61
C ASP A 2 -20.62 -25.14 0.14
N PRO A 3 -20.95 -26.08 -0.76
CA PRO A 3 -20.54 -25.98 -2.15
C PRO A 3 -21.31 -24.82 -2.80
N LYS A 4 -20.57 -23.79 -3.26
CA LYS A 4 -21.01 -22.60 -4.02
C LYS A 4 -21.41 -21.34 -3.22
N SER A 5 -20.79 -21.02 -2.08
CA SER A 5 -20.83 -19.62 -1.65
C SER A 5 -20.13 -18.74 -2.69
N LYS A 6 -20.77 -17.66 -3.12
CA LYS A 6 -20.23 -16.68 -4.07
C LYS A 6 -19.96 -15.37 -3.34
N VAL A 7 -18.89 -14.69 -3.76
CA VAL A 7 -18.50 -13.40 -3.21
C VAL A 7 -18.23 -12.40 -4.33
N ALA A 8 -18.67 -11.16 -4.11
CA ALA A 8 -18.27 -10.01 -4.91
C ALA A 8 -17.30 -9.14 -4.14
N LEU A 9 -16.26 -8.67 -4.82
CA LEU A 9 -15.22 -7.82 -4.28
C LEU A 9 -15.26 -6.43 -4.92
N PHE A 10 -15.52 -5.42 -4.09
CA PHE A 10 -15.49 -4.01 -4.47
C PHE A 10 -14.36 -3.34 -3.69
N VAL A 11 -13.36 -2.81 -4.38
CA VAL A 11 -12.16 -2.23 -3.76
C VAL A 11 -12.07 -0.76 -4.08
N ASP A 12 -12.22 0.09 -3.08
CA ASP A 12 -11.80 1.49 -3.15
C ASP A 12 -10.27 1.55 -3.05
N TYR A 13 -9.61 1.26 -4.18
CA TYR A 13 -8.16 1.07 -4.20
C TYR A 13 -7.43 2.38 -3.94
N GLU A 14 -8.00 3.51 -4.36
CA GLU A 14 -7.47 4.83 -4.03
C GLU A 14 -7.45 5.05 -2.50
N ASN A 15 -8.56 4.77 -1.81
CA ASN A 15 -8.62 4.88 -0.35
C ASN A 15 -7.62 3.96 0.35
N LEU A 16 -7.52 2.70 -0.07
CA LEU A 16 -6.56 1.75 0.52
C LEU A 16 -5.12 2.17 0.23
N PHE A 17 -4.82 2.61 -1.00
CA PHE A 17 -3.49 3.04 -1.42
C PHE A 17 -2.98 4.19 -0.54
N TYR A 18 -3.77 5.25 -0.41
CA TYR A 18 -3.36 6.39 0.42
C TYR A 18 -3.36 6.06 1.90
N SER A 19 -4.30 5.25 2.39
CA SER A 19 -4.30 4.83 3.80
C SER A 19 -3.07 4.00 4.15
N MET A 20 -2.71 3.05 3.29
CA MET A 20 -1.56 2.17 3.45
C MET A 20 -0.25 2.96 3.33
N HIS A 21 -0.17 3.87 2.36
CA HIS A 21 0.98 4.74 2.19
C HIS A 21 1.15 5.67 3.40
N ASN A 22 0.10 6.31 3.88
CA ASN A 22 0.22 7.24 5.01
C ASN A 22 0.63 6.54 6.31
N LYS A 23 0.12 5.33 6.58
CA LYS A 23 0.35 4.62 7.84
C LYS A 23 1.57 3.72 7.84
N PHE A 24 1.73 2.93 6.78
CA PHE A 24 2.72 1.88 6.71
C PHE A 24 3.80 2.18 5.68
N GLN A 25 3.62 3.23 4.89
CA GLN A 25 4.40 3.64 3.72
C GLN A 25 4.26 2.70 2.52
N CYS A 26 3.63 1.53 2.63
CA CYS A 26 3.48 0.55 1.54
C CYS A 26 2.26 0.79 0.66
N GLN A 27 2.19 0.01 -0.42
CA GLN A 27 0.99 -0.17 -1.23
C GLN A 27 0.19 -1.40 -0.75
N PRO A 28 -1.13 -1.43 -0.97
CA PRO A 28 -1.93 -2.64 -0.81
C PRO A 28 -1.41 -3.76 -1.72
N ASP A 29 -1.45 -5.01 -1.25
CA ASP A 29 -1.24 -6.17 -2.11
C ASP A 29 -2.60 -6.63 -2.69
N PRO A 30 -2.82 -6.56 -4.02
CA PRO A 30 -4.05 -7.07 -4.62
C PRO A 30 -4.31 -8.55 -4.33
N MET A 31 -3.28 -9.38 -4.19
CA MET A 31 -3.44 -10.80 -3.89
C MET A 31 -3.92 -11.05 -2.46
N GLU A 32 -3.53 -10.21 -1.50
CA GLU A 32 -4.08 -10.24 -0.15
C GLU A 32 -5.60 -10.02 -0.16
N LEU A 33 -6.09 -9.06 -0.95
CA LEU A 33 -7.53 -8.80 -1.11
C LEU A 33 -8.26 -10.00 -1.73
N ILE A 34 -7.66 -10.64 -2.74
CA ILE A 34 -8.18 -11.87 -3.34
C ILE A 34 -8.25 -13.00 -2.30
N HIS A 35 -7.18 -13.23 -1.53
CA HIS A 35 -7.16 -14.25 -0.49
C HIS A 35 -8.21 -14.00 0.59
N ILE A 36 -8.41 -12.73 1.00
CA ILE A 36 -9.47 -12.36 1.93
C ILE A 36 -10.84 -12.73 1.35
N ALA A 37 -11.12 -12.38 0.09
CA ALA A 37 -12.39 -12.69 -0.56
C ALA A 37 -12.65 -14.20 -0.66
N LEU A 38 -11.63 -14.99 -1.03
CA LEU A 38 -11.73 -16.44 -1.15
C LEU A 38 -12.18 -17.14 0.14
N ARG A 39 -11.97 -16.54 1.32
CA ARG A 39 -12.49 -17.06 2.59
C ARG A 39 -14.02 -17.06 2.66
N TYR A 40 -14.69 -16.27 1.82
CA TYR A 40 -16.14 -16.11 1.79
C TYR A 40 -16.82 -16.80 0.61
N GLY A 41 -16.05 -17.27 -0.38
CA GLY A 41 -16.57 -18.06 -1.49
C GLY A 41 -15.79 -17.92 -2.79
N GLN A 42 -16.36 -18.47 -3.86
CA GLN A 42 -15.87 -18.25 -5.22
C GLN A 42 -16.08 -16.78 -5.60
N ILE A 43 -15.01 -16.12 -6.01
CA ILE A 43 -15.07 -14.74 -6.52
C ILE A 43 -15.75 -14.76 -7.88
N THR A 44 -16.92 -14.13 -7.97
CA THR A 44 -17.66 -13.98 -9.25
C THR A 44 -17.55 -12.57 -9.82
N PHE A 45 -17.05 -11.64 -9.01
CA PHE A 45 -16.92 -10.23 -9.37
C PHE A 45 -15.78 -9.61 -8.55
N ALA A 46 -14.86 -8.90 -9.21
CA ALA A 46 -13.77 -8.21 -8.55
C ALA A 46 -13.44 -6.91 -9.29
N ARG A 47 -13.72 -5.77 -8.67
CA ARG A 47 -13.41 -4.43 -9.21
C ARG A 47 -12.56 -3.61 -8.26
N ALA A 48 -11.61 -2.90 -8.84
CA ALA A 48 -10.77 -1.93 -8.16
C ALA A 48 -11.01 -0.54 -8.74
N TYR A 49 -11.41 0.39 -7.88
CA TYR A 49 -11.85 1.74 -8.22
C TYR A 49 -10.82 2.76 -7.76
N GLY A 50 -10.64 3.81 -8.55
CA GLY A 50 -9.82 4.95 -8.14
C GLY A 50 -9.36 5.82 -9.29
N ASP A 51 -8.83 6.99 -8.92
CA ASP A 51 -8.11 7.86 -9.85
C ASP A 51 -6.69 7.35 -10.09
N PHE A 52 -6.57 6.33 -10.93
CA PHE A 52 -5.29 5.74 -11.34
C PHE A 52 -4.40 6.67 -12.19
N GLU A 53 -4.88 7.86 -12.57
CA GLU A 53 -4.08 8.85 -13.29
C GLU A 53 -3.59 9.98 -12.38
N LYS A 54 -4.07 10.03 -11.13
CA LYS A 54 -3.73 11.07 -10.14
C LYS A 54 -2.24 11.27 -9.94
N ASN A 55 -1.44 10.20 -9.95
CA ASN A 55 0.02 10.27 -9.94
C ASN A 55 0.66 8.98 -10.45
N VAL A 56 1.97 9.03 -10.70
CA VAL A 56 2.77 7.90 -11.22
C VAL A 56 2.77 6.67 -10.31
N TYR A 57 2.58 6.84 -8.99
CA TYR A 57 2.63 5.73 -8.04
C TYR A 57 1.36 4.88 -8.10
N ILE A 58 0.18 5.50 -7.97
CA ILE A 58 -1.09 4.76 -8.08
C ILE A 58 -1.31 4.23 -9.50
N LYS A 59 -0.82 4.95 -10.53
CA LYS A 59 -0.80 4.45 -11.92
C LYS A 59 0.01 3.17 -12.07
N GLY A 60 1.11 3.05 -11.34
CA GLY A 60 1.99 1.87 -11.34
C GLY A 60 1.34 0.62 -10.74
N GLU A 61 0.20 0.74 -10.06
CA GLU A 61 -0.51 -0.39 -9.44
C GLU A 61 -1.48 -1.09 -10.42
N VAL A 62 -1.87 -0.43 -11.51
CA VAL A 62 -2.81 -0.98 -12.50
C VAL A 62 -2.36 -2.33 -13.08
N PRO A 63 -1.08 -2.55 -13.45
CA PRO A 63 -0.61 -3.86 -13.90
C PRO A 63 -0.78 -4.96 -12.84
N LYS A 64 -0.51 -4.65 -11.56
CA LYS A 64 -0.65 -5.61 -10.44
C LYS A 64 -2.11 -6.01 -10.22
N LEU A 65 -3.01 -5.04 -10.30
CA LEU A 65 -4.46 -5.26 -10.20
C LEU A 65 -4.96 -6.17 -11.32
N ARG A 66 -4.57 -5.89 -12.56
CA ARG A 66 -4.94 -6.72 -13.72
C ARG A 66 -4.37 -8.13 -13.62
N ALA A 67 -3.10 -8.27 -13.20
CA ALA A 67 -2.47 -9.57 -12.98
C ALA A 67 -3.19 -10.41 -11.90
N SER A 68 -3.85 -9.73 -10.95
CA SER A 68 -4.66 -10.35 -9.89
C SER A 68 -6.14 -10.48 -10.26
N SER A 69 -6.47 -10.39 -11.55
CA SER A 69 -7.82 -10.56 -12.11
C SER A 69 -8.86 -9.52 -11.67
N PHE A 70 -8.45 -8.31 -11.28
CA PHE A 70 -9.37 -7.20 -11.07
C PHE A 70 -9.75 -6.52 -12.39
N GLU A 71 -11.03 -6.17 -12.54
CA GLU A 71 -11.46 -5.14 -13.47
C GLU A 71 -11.15 -3.77 -12.85
N VAL A 72 -10.33 -2.98 -13.54
CA VAL A 72 -9.87 -1.65 -13.07
C VAL A 72 -10.85 -0.59 -13.59
N VAL A 73 -11.54 0.07 -12.66
CA VAL A 73 -12.49 1.15 -12.95
C VAL A 73 -11.84 2.48 -12.61
N HIS A 74 -11.45 3.21 -13.64
CA HIS A 74 -10.89 4.55 -13.47
C HIS A 74 -11.98 5.57 -13.19
N THR A 75 -11.86 6.28 -12.07
CA THR A 75 -12.75 7.36 -11.65
C THR A 75 -11.95 8.66 -11.68
N ARG A 76 -12.48 9.70 -12.35
CA ARG A 76 -11.78 10.99 -12.44
C ARG A 76 -12.03 11.82 -11.19
N THR A 77 -10.98 12.44 -10.66
CA THR A 77 -11.09 13.54 -9.70
C THR A 77 -11.22 14.86 -10.47
N GLU A 78 -12.19 15.69 -10.12
CA GLU A 78 -12.37 17.00 -10.73
C GLU A 78 -12.10 18.12 -9.73
N MET A 79 -11.56 19.24 -10.23
CA MET A 79 -11.41 20.47 -9.46
C MET A 79 -12.69 21.29 -9.56
N VAL A 80 -13.52 21.27 -8.52
CA VAL A 80 -14.77 22.02 -8.45
C VAL A 80 -14.65 23.11 -7.39
N GLY A 81 -14.62 24.37 -7.82
CA GLY A 81 -14.53 25.52 -6.90
C GLY A 81 -13.27 25.52 -6.05
N GLY A 82 -12.15 25.03 -6.59
CA GLY A 82 -10.86 24.95 -5.88
C GLY A 82 -10.72 23.75 -4.92
N LYS A 83 -11.71 22.86 -4.84
CA LYS A 83 -11.61 21.59 -4.10
C LYS A 83 -11.57 20.41 -5.05
N GLU A 84 -10.69 19.45 -4.75
CA GLU A 84 -10.75 18.13 -5.38
C GLU A 84 -12.04 17.43 -4.95
N LYS A 85 -12.80 16.99 -5.94
CA LYS A 85 -13.97 16.14 -5.75
C LYS A 85 -13.72 14.81 -6.45
N SER A 86 -13.52 13.78 -5.65
CA SER A 86 -13.49 12.40 -6.14
C SER A 86 -14.93 11.90 -6.25
N PHE A 87 -15.23 11.18 -7.32
CA PHE A 87 -16.51 10.51 -7.54
C PHE A 87 -16.41 8.99 -7.37
N THR A 88 -15.30 8.52 -6.80
CA THR A 88 -15.03 7.10 -6.57
C THR A 88 -16.11 6.48 -5.69
N ASP A 89 -16.49 7.16 -4.61
CA ASP A 89 -17.56 6.74 -3.69
C ASP A 89 -18.90 6.56 -4.41
N PHE A 90 -19.31 7.55 -5.21
CA PHE A 90 -20.54 7.52 -6.00
C PHE A 90 -20.53 6.36 -7.00
N LYS A 91 -19.41 6.16 -7.71
CA LYS A 91 -19.31 5.09 -8.71
C LYS A 91 -19.38 3.70 -8.07
N ILE A 92 -18.70 3.50 -6.93
CA ILE A 92 -18.79 2.24 -6.17
C ILE A 92 -20.24 2.02 -5.70
N LEU A 93 -20.90 3.05 -5.16
CA LEU A 93 -22.30 2.95 -4.73
C LEU A 93 -23.23 2.55 -5.88
N GLU A 94 -23.12 3.23 -7.03
CA GLU A 94 -23.88 2.92 -8.23
C GLU A 94 -23.69 1.45 -8.66
N ASP A 95 -22.44 1.03 -8.84
CA ASP A 95 -22.11 -0.32 -9.28
C ASP A 95 -22.60 -1.38 -8.29
N LEU A 96 -22.47 -1.12 -6.99
CA LEU A 96 -22.91 -2.03 -5.94
C LEU A 96 -24.44 -2.17 -5.92
N PHE A 97 -25.17 -1.07 -6.16
CA PHE A 97 -26.63 -1.10 -6.31
C PHE A 97 -27.07 -1.87 -7.55
N VAL A 98 -26.41 -1.68 -8.70
CA VAL A 98 -26.73 -2.43 -9.92
C VAL A 98 -26.39 -3.92 -9.72
N PHE A 99 -25.20 -4.20 -9.21
CA PHE A 99 -24.70 -5.55 -9.00
C PHE A 99 -25.63 -6.38 -8.11
N LYS A 100 -26.08 -5.84 -6.97
CA LYS A 100 -26.91 -6.60 -6.04
C LYS A 100 -28.30 -6.94 -6.61
N GLU A 101 -28.82 -6.13 -7.53
CA GLU A 101 -30.10 -6.38 -8.19
C GLU A 101 -29.97 -7.44 -9.29
N GLU A 102 -28.86 -7.43 -10.04
CA GLU A 102 -28.59 -8.35 -11.14
C GLU A 102 -28.03 -9.71 -10.67
N ASN A 103 -27.32 -9.74 -9.53
CA ASN A 103 -26.59 -10.91 -9.03
C ASN A 103 -27.17 -11.38 -7.69
N ARG A 104 -28.48 -11.66 -7.68
CA ARG A 104 -29.23 -11.99 -6.46
C ARG A 104 -28.71 -13.23 -5.74
N ASP A 105 -28.07 -14.16 -6.45
CA ASP A 105 -27.46 -15.38 -5.94
C ASP A 105 -26.11 -15.15 -5.24
N VAL A 106 -25.52 -13.96 -5.35
CA VAL A 106 -24.30 -13.59 -4.63
C VAL A 106 -24.67 -13.05 -3.25
N ASN A 107 -24.42 -13.84 -2.22
CA ASN A 107 -24.84 -13.52 -0.85
C ASN A 107 -23.77 -12.81 -0.01
N SER A 108 -22.50 -12.89 -0.41
CA SER A 108 -21.39 -12.23 0.29
C SER A 108 -20.83 -11.09 -0.54
N ILE A 109 -20.63 -9.94 0.09
CA ILE A 109 -19.98 -8.76 -0.49
C ILE A 109 -18.80 -8.41 0.40
N LEU A 110 -17.61 -8.38 -0.19
CA LEU A 110 -16.42 -7.82 0.42
C LEU A 110 -16.24 -6.40 -0.12
N LEU A 111 -16.42 -5.41 0.75
CA LEU A 111 -16.18 -4.00 0.45
C LEU A 111 -14.85 -3.59 1.09
N ALA A 112 -13.83 -3.38 0.27
CA ALA A 112 -12.51 -3.00 0.73
C ALA A 112 -12.34 -1.48 0.69
N THR A 113 -12.57 -0.81 1.82
CA THR A 113 -12.46 0.64 2.04
C THR A 113 -12.44 0.96 3.54
N GLY A 114 -11.85 2.11 3.90
CA GLY A 114 -12.00 2.71 5.22
C GLY A 114 -13.04 3.84 5.29
N ASP A 115 -13.67 4.23 4.17
CA ASP A 115 -14.51 5.44 4.10
C ASP A 115 -15.90 5.25 4.74
N GLY A 116 -16.24 6.14 5.69
CA GLY A 116 -17.52 6.18 6.38
C GLY A 116 -18.72 6.49 5.48
N HIS A 117 -18.53 7.04 4.28
CA HIS A 117 -19.63 7.31 3.34
C HIS A 117 -20.40 6.03 2.93
N PHE A 118 -19.77 4.86 3.02
CA PHE A 118 -20.41 3.58 2.71
C PHE A 118 -21.25 3.00 3.85
N SER A 119 -21.21 3.58 5.06
CA SER A 119 -21.89 3.02 6.24
C SER A 119 -23.38 2.75 6.02
N ASN A 120 -24.08 3.68 5.35
CA ASN A 120 -25.51 3.56 5.09
C ASN A 120 -25.85 2.40 4.14
N ILE A 121 -25.04 2.19 3.08
CA ILE A 121 -25.29 1.10 2.14
C ILE A 121 -24.93 -0.26 2.76
N VAL A 122 -23.86 -0.32 3.57
CA VAL A 122 -23.49 -1.53 4.33
C VAL A 122 -24.63 -1.93 5.26
N ALA A 123 -25.14 -1.01 6.09
CA ALA A 123 -26.26 -1.28 6.99
C ALA A 123 -27.51 -1.74 6.23
N ARG A 124 -27.84 -1.08 5.11
CA ARG A 124 -28.99 -1.46 4.27
C ARG A 124 -28.85 -2.88 3.73
N MET A 125 -27.71 -3.19 3.10
CA MET A 125 -27.49 -4.51 2.49
C MET A 125 -27.58 -5.64 3.51
N LYS A 126 -27.04 -5.41 4.72
CA LYS A 126 -27.11 -6.39 5.81
C LYS A 126 -28.53 -6.55 6.35
N ILE A 127 -29.17 -5.45 6.72
CA ILE A 127 -30.43 -5.47 7.48
C ILE A 127 -31.64 -5.68 6.57
N ARG A 128 -31.69 -4.99 5.42
CA ARG A 128 -32.86 -5.00 4.54
C ARG A 128 -32.73 -5.99 3.39
N ASP A 129 -31.52 -6.15 2.85
CA ASP A 129 -31.32 -7.00 1.68
C ASP A 129 -30.81 -8.41 2.04
N GLY A 130 -30.54 -8.68 3.33
CA GLY A 130 -30.13 -10.00 3.84
C GLY A 130 -28.75 -10.47 3.35
N LYS A 131 -27.90 -9.55 2.87
CA LYS A 131 -26.56 -9.86 2.38
C LYS A 131 -25.56 -9.92 3.52
N LYS A 132 -24.58 -10.83 3.42
CA LYS A 132 -23.38 -10.78 4.26
C LYS A 132 -22.45 -9.72 3.67
N VAL A 133 -22.16 -8.68 4.45
CA VAL A 133 -21.22 -7.62 4.04
C VAL A 133 -20.05 -7.64 4.99
N VAL A 134 -18.86 -7.84 4.42
CA VAL A 134 -17.57 -7.83 5.09
C VAL A 134 -16.85 -6.56 4.64
N VAL A 135 -16.34 -5.79 5.59
CA VAL A 135 -15.53 -4.61 5.33
C VAL A 135 -14.08 -4.97 5.55
N ALA A 136 -13.23 -4.72 4.56
CA ALA A 136 -11.79 -4.79 4.74
C ALA A 136 -11.18 -3.38 4.59
N GLY A 137 -10.33 -2.97 5.52
CA GLY A 137 -9.73 -1.63 5.44
C GLY A 137 -8.40 -1.58 6.15
N VAL A 138 -7.63 -0.53 5.89
CA VAL A 138 -6.30 -0.39 6.48
C VAL A 138 -6.42 -0.18 7.99
N LYS A 139 -5.63 -0.90 8.77
CA LYS A 139 -5.65 -0.87 10.24
C LYS A 139 -5.58 0.56 10.76
N GLY A 140 -6.58 0.94 11.58
CA GLY A 140 -6.70 2.28 12.14
C GLY A 140 -7.04 3.40 11.13
N SER A 141 -7.47 3.10 9.90
CA SER A 141 -8.05 4.09 8.97
C SER A 141 -9.53 3.82 8.65
N ILE A 142 -10.13 2.76 9.22
CA ILE A 142 -11.53 2.44 9.02
C ILE A 142 -12.41 3.35 9.88
N SER A 143 -13.34 4.08 9.27
CA SER A 143 -14.34 4.90 9.98
C SER A 143 -15.08 4.08 11.05
N ARG A 144 -15.35 4.73 12.19
CA ARG A 144 -16.12 4.12 13.28
C ARG A 144 -17.55 3.80 12.85
N GLU A 145 -18.17 4.69 12.09
CA GLU A 145 -19.52 4.51 11.53
C GLU A 145 -19.56 3.28 10.62
N LEU A 146 -18.53 3.09 9.80
CA LEU A 146 -18.43 1.93 8.91
C LEU A 146 -18.26 0.64 9.70
N GLN A 147 -17.40 0.65 10.72
CA GLN A 147 -17.23 -0.49 11.64
C GLN A 147 -18.52 -0.84 12.38
N MET A 148 -19.31 0.15 12.79
CA MET A 148 -20.60 -0.06 13.45
C MET A 148 -21.64 -0.63 12.48
N ALA A 149 -21.68 -0.14 11.24
CA ALA A 149 -22.58 -0.63 10.20
C ALA A 149 -22.25 -2.07 9.77
N ALA A 150 -20.96 -2.38 9.65
CA ALA A 150 -20.49 -3.72 9.34
C ALA A 150 -20.64 -4.67 10.54
N GLY A 151 -20.42 -4.21 11.77
CA GLY A 151 -20.35 -5.07 12.94
C GLY A 151 -18.97 -5.73 13.08
N LYS A 152 -18.51 -5.85 14.33
CA LYS A 152 -17.13 -6.19 14.68
C LYS A 152 -16.60 -7.47 14.03
N GLU A 153 -17.43 -8.50 13.88
CA GLU A 153 -17.03 -9.79 13.33
C GLU A 153 -16.86 -9.78 11.80
N ASP A 154 -17.43 -8.79 11.13
CA ASP A 154 -17.38 -8.62 9.68
C ASP A 154 -16.44 -7.46 9.27
N VAL A 155 -15.53 -7.05 10.16
CA VAL A 155 -14.46 -6.09 9.85
C VAL A 155 -13.12 -6.83 9.84
N ILE A 156 -12.37 -6.65 8.76
CA ILE A 156 -11.02 -7.14 8.59
C ILE A 156 -10.08 -5.94 8.50
N GLU A 157 -9.10 -5.90 9.39
CA GLU A 157 -8.01 -4.96 9.29
C GLU A 157 -6.91 -5.55 8.41
N ILE A 158 -6.59 -4.82 7.34
CA ILE A 158 -5.42 -5.07 6.51
C ILE A 158 -4.30 -4.19 7.05
N SER A 159 -3.12 -4.75 7.24
CA SER A 159 -1.95 -3.99 7.67
C SER A 159 -0.83 -4.20 6.68
N GLY A 160 -0.01 -3.17 6.52
CA GLY A 160 1.29 -3.36 5.89
C GLY A 160 2.20 -4.19 6.79
N PHE A 161 3.33 -4.59 6.22
CA PHE A 161 4.44 -5.01 7.04
C PHE A 161 5.05 -3.78 7.71
N GLU A 162 5.10 -3.79 9.05
CA GLU A 162 5.91 -2.87 9.82
C GLU A 162 7.39 -3.21 9.59
N PHE A 163 7.93 -2.75 8.46
CA PHE A 163 9.36 -2.71 8.26
C PHE A 163 9.90 -1.47 8.95
N GLU A 164 10.37 -1.65 10.18
CA GLU A 164 11.23 -0.70 10.85
C GLU A 164 12.67 -0.94 10.42
N VAL A 165 13.34 0.13 10.02
CA VAL A 165 14.76 0.05 9.72
C VAL A 165 15.49 -0.01 11.05
N ASP A 166 16.07 -1.17 11.37
CA ASP A 166 17.07 -1.26 12.45
C ASP A 166 18.28 -0.41 12.03
N VAL A 167 18.36 0.79 12.60
CA VAL A 167 19.36 1.80 12.26
C VAL A 167 20.76 1.33 12.64
N GLU A 168 20.90 0.64 13.78
CA GLU A 168 22.19 0.20 14.27
C GLU A 168 22.71 -0.98 13.43
N HIS A 169 21.83 -1.89 13.04
CA HIS A 169 22.16 -2.96 12.10
C HIS A 169 22.48 -2.41 10.70
N LEU A 170 21.73 -1.41 10.22
CA LEU A 170 22.00 -0.74 8.95
C LEU A 170 23.38 -0.08 8.94
N LYS A 171 23.77 0.61 10.01
CA LYS A 171 25.11 1.21 10.14
C LYS A 171 26.21 0.16 10.06
N LYS A 172 26.09 -0.91 10.87
CA LYS A 172 27.04 -2.03 10.85
C LYS A 172 27.15 -2.65 9.47
N PHE A 173 26.02 -2.81 8.78
CA PHE A 173 25.99 -3.31 7.42
C PHE A 173 26.76 -2.37 6.48
N ILE A 174 26.48 -1.06 6.49
CA ILE A 174 27.17 -0.08 5.64
C ILE A 174 28.69 -0.11 5.87
N SER A 175 29.14 -0.08 7.13
CA SER A 175 30.56 -0.12 7.46
C SER A 175 31.24 -1.41 6.97
N ALA A 176 30.58 -2.56 7.10
CA ALA A 176 31.09 -3.83 6.57
C ALA A 176 31.17 -3.86 5.04
N GLN A 177 30.27 -3.14 4.35
CA GLN A 177 30.29 -3.06 2.89
C GLN A 177 31.39 -2.11 2.37
N GLU A 178 31.79 -1.09 3.14
CA GLU A 178 32.91 -0.20 2.77
C GLU A 178 34.24 -0.92 2.70
N GLU A 179 34.44 -1.95 3.53
CA GLU A 179 35.64 -2.79 3.47
C GLU A 179 35.71 -3.61 2.16
N ARG A 180 34.54 -3.93 1.58
CA ARG A 180 34.42 -4.75 0.36
C ARG A 180 34.31 -3.95 -0.92
N TYR A 181 33.70 -2.77 -0.88
CA TYR A 181 33.37 -2.00 -2.06
C TYR A 181 33.92 -0.59 -1.97
N ARG A 182 34.64 -0.20 -3.02
CA ARG A 182 35.21 1.14 -3.17
C ARG A 182 34.16 2.27 -3.18
N TYR A 183 32.94 1.97 -3.63
CA TYR A 183 31.86 2.94 -3.79
C TYR A 183 30.51 2.31 -3.43
N LEU A 184 29.82 2.88 -2.44
CA LEU A 184 28.47 2.48 -2.04
C LEU A 184 27.47 3.54 -2.49
N THR A 185 26.47 3.17 -3.28
CA THR A 185 25.37 4.08 -3.66
C THR A 185 24.12 3.74 -2.85
N PHE A 186 23.26 4.73 -2.57
CA PHE A 186 22.02 4.55 -1.81
C PHE A 186 21.19 3.35 -2.28
N ILE A 187 20.88 3.29 -3.58
CA ILE A 187 20.04 2.23 -4.16
C ILE A 187 20.70 0.86 -3.99
N ARG A 188 21.99 0.74 -4.31
CA ARG A 188 22.70 -0.54 -4.25
C ARG A 188 22.84 -1.03 -2.82
N THR A 189 23.15 -0.13 -1.88
CA THR A 189 23.25 -0.45 -0.45
C THR A 189 21.89 -0.89 0.09
N ALA A 190 20.82 -0.16 -0.23
CA ALA A 190 19.48 -0.52 0.20
C ALA A 190 19.03 -1.89 -0.35
N CYS A 191 19.31 -2.19 -1.64
CA CYS A 191 19.05 -3.53 -2.21
C CYS A 191 19.82 -4.62 -1.48
N ALA A 192 21.14 -4.44 -1.30
CA ALA A 192 21.99 -5.44 -0.66
C ALA A 192 21.59 -5.67 0.81
N TYR A 193 21.18 -4.61 1.52
CA TYR A 193 20.67 -4.72 2.88
C TYR A 193 19.39 -5.55 2.94
N LEU A 194 18.43 -5.29 2.04
CA LEU A 194 17.18 -6.06 1.97
C LEU A 194 17.40 -7.53 1.62
N GLU A 195 18.35 -7.80 0.73
CA GLU A 195 18.77 -9.17 0.41
C GLU A 195 19.34 -9.88 1.63
N SER A 196 20.16 -9.19 2.44
CA SER A 196 20.71 -9.75 3.69
C SER A 196 19.64 -10.07 4.73
N LEU A 197 18.50 -9.38 4.68
CA LEU A 197 17.35 -9.60 5.56
C LEU A 197 16.39 -10.67 5.03
N ASN A 198 16.70 -11.31 3.90
CA ASN A 198 15.84 -12.28 3.21
C ASN A 198 14.44 -11.73 2.86
N VAL A 199 14.35 -10.44 2.55
CA VAL A 199 13.10 -9.80 2.12
C VAL A 199 12.69 -10.31 0.73
N SER A 200 11.42 -10.69 0.56
CA SER A 200 10.87 -11.16 -0.71
C SER A 200 10.94 -10.06 -1.78
N VAL A 201 11.14 -10.44 -3.04
CA VAL A 201 11.34 -9.49 -4.15
C VAL A 201 10.18 -8.50 -4.26
N GLU A 202 8.95 -8.96 -4.02
CA GLU A 202 7.73 -8.14 -4.07
C GLU A 202 7.74 -6.97 -3.08
N GLN A 203 8.47 -7.08 -1.97
CA GLN A 203 8.53 -6.07 -0.91
C GLN A 203 9.74 -5.14 -1.03
N ARG A 204 10.74 -5.48 -1.86
CA ARG A 204 12.03 -4.79 -1.88
C ARG A 204 11.94 -3.34 -2.32
N ASP A 205 11.21 -3.07 -3.41
CA ASP A 205 11.02 -1.70 -3.91
C ASP A 205 10.43 -0.78 -2.83
N PHE A 206 9.56 -1.33 -2.01
CA PHE A 206 8.90 -0.60 -0.95
C PHE A 206 9.87 -0.29 0.20
N TYR A 207 10.55 -1.30 0.77
CA TYR A 207 11.47 -1.08 1.89
C TYR A 207 12.74 -0.34 1.47
N GLN A 208 13.13 -0.40 0.19
CA GLN A 208 14.28 0.33 -0.32
C GLN A 208 14.15 1.83 -0.03
N LYS A 209 12.95 2.40 -0.25
CA LYS A 209 12.69 3.82 0.05
C LYS A 209 12.83 4.14 1.53
N LYS A 210 12.38 3.25 2.43
CA LYS A 210 12.54 3.42 3.88
C LYS A 210 14.02 3.41 4.28
N ILE A 211 14.81 2.51 3.72
CA ILE A 211 16.25 2.42 4.00
C ILE A 211 16.97 3.67 3.47
N ILE A 212 16.63 4.14 2.26
CA ILE A 212 17.16 5.41 1.73
C ILE A 212 16.80 6.59 2.64
N GLY A 213 15.55 6.66 3.10
CA GLY A 213 15.13 7.67 4.08
C GLY A 213 15.90 7.59 5.40
N ALA A 214 16.16 6.38 5.90
CA ALA A 214 16.98 6.19 7.10
C ALA A 214 18.45 6.62 6.87
N MET A 215 19.04 6.30 5.71
CA MET A 215 20.38 6.77 5.34
C MET A 215 20.45 8.30 5.26
N ASN A 216 19.44 8.96 4.71
CA ASN A 216 19.37 10.43 4.70
C ASN A 216 19.31 11.02 6.11
N LYS A 217 18.49 10.43 7.01
CA LYS A 217 18.45 10.85 8.43
C LYS A 217 19.80 10.66 9.13
N LEU A 218 20.52 9.59 8.82
CA LEU A 218 21.87 9.36 9.34
C LEU A 218 22.87 10.40 8.83
N ILE A 219 22.72 10.87 7.59
CA ILE A 219 23.53 11.97 7.05
C ILE A 219 23.22 13.28 7.77
N GLU A 220 21.94 13.59 7.97
CA GLU A 220 21.50 14.77 8.74
C GLU A 220 22.02 14.75 10.19
N ALA A 221 22.12 13.55 10.79
CA ALA A 221 22.67 13.34 12.11
C ALA A 221 24.21 13.35 12.16
N GLY A 222 24.90 13.43 11.01
CA GLY A 222 26.37 13.40 10.93
C GLY A 222 26.99 12.02 11.15
N GLU A 223 26.20 10.95 11.13
CA GLU A 223 26.67 9.56 11.29
C GLU A 223 27.11 8.93 9.96
N LEU A 224 26.58 9.42 8.84
CA LEU A 224 27.01 9.11 7.49
C LEU A 224 27.41 10.39 6.74
N GLU A 225 28.29 10.25 5.77
CA GLU A 225 28.68 11.30 4.83
C GLU A 225 28.21 10.94 3.42
N GLN A 226 27.65 11.92 2.69
CA GLN A 226 27.39 11.79 1.27
C GLN A 226 28.47 12.52 0.46
N LEU A 227 29.13 11.79 -0.43
CA LEU A 227 30.13 12.33 -1.34
C LEU A 227 29.64 12.23 -2.79
N ARG A 228 29.93 13.26 -3.59
CA ARG A 228 29.66 13.25 -5.03
C ARG A 228 30.95 12.97 -5.79
N ILE A 229 30.96 11.90 -6.59
CA ILE A 229 32.11 11.48 -7.39
C ILE A 229 31.77 11.41 -8.86
N ILE A 230 32.77 11.38 -9.74
CA ILE A 230 32.60 11.10 -11.17
C ILE A 230 33.10 9.67 -11.43
N ARG A 231 32.26 8.85 -12.06
CA ARG A 231 32.59 7.48 -12.47
C ARG A 231 32.18 7.30 -13.93
N ASN A 232 33.16 7.01 -14.79
CA ASN A 232 32.94 6.86 -16.24
C ASN A 232 32.15 8.06 -16.82
N ASP A 233 32.58 9.29 -16.49
CA ASP A 233 31.94 10.55 -16.87
C ASP A 233 30.52 10.78 -16.34
N ILE A 234 30.02 9.90 -15.47
CA ILE A 234 28.71 10.01 -14.84
C ILE A 234 28.88 10.46 -13.37
N PRO A 235 28.22 11.55 -12.93
CA PRO A 235 28.21 11.94 -11.53
C PRO A 235 27.37 10.94 -10.71
N VAL A 236 27.94 10.45 -9.61
CA VAL A 236 27.30 9.47 -8.72
C VAL A 236 27.41 9.94 -7.27
N ASN A 237 26.32 9.84 -6.53
CA ASN A 237 26.32 10.04 -5.08
C ASN A 237 26.66 8.73 -4.38
N ILE A 238 27.68 8.77 -3.53
CA ILE A 238 28.08 7.66 -2.69
C ILE A 238 27.89 8.01 -1.22
N ILE A 239 27.75 6.98 -0.39
CA ILE A 239 27.65 7.09 1.06
C ILE A 239 28.87 6.48 1.73
N ARG A 240 29.25 7.05 2.88
CA ARG A 240 30.34 6.57 3.73
C ARG A 240 29.98 6.74 5.20
N SER A 241 30.52 5.88 6.04
CA SER A 241 30.43 5.93 7.50
C SER A 241 31.34 7.03 8.02
N CYS A 242 30.84 7.89 8.90
CA CYS A 242 31.69 8.83 9.61
C CYS A 242 32.55 8.06 10.62
N GLY A 243 33.85 7.93 10.33
CA GLY A 243 34.81 7.36 11.29
C GLY A 243 35.03 8.29 12.48
N PRO A 244 35.64 7.80 13.59
CA PRO A 244 36.00 8.64 14.74
C PRO A 244 36.93 9.82 14.40
N ASP A 245 37.58 9.82 13.23
CA ASP A 245 38.52 10.85 12.78
C ASP A 245 37.88 12.00 11.97
N GLY A 246 36.55 12.03 11.79
CA GLY A 246 35.85 13.02 10.96
C GLY A 246 35.75 14.44 11.53
N LEU A 247 36.18 14.67 12.78
CA LEU A 247 36.08 15.98 13.46
C LEU A 247 37.31 16.89 13.30
N GLN A 248 38.32 16.52 12.52
CA GLN A 248 39.42 17.41 12.19
C GLN A 248 39.64 17.50 10.69
N LYS A 249 38.98 18.47 10.06
CA LYS A 249 39.53 19.29 8.96
C LYS A 249 38.56 20.42 8.59
N SER A 250 38.48 21.39 9.49
CA SER A 250 38.22 22.78 9.13
C SER A 250 39.46 23.57 9.48
N GLY A 251 40.26 23.88 8.46
CA GLY A 251 41.45 24.73 8.49
C GLY A 251 41.69 25.25 7.08
#